data_AF-A0A9D4TQ61-F1
#
_entry.id   AF-A0A9D4TQ61-F1
#
_cell.length_a   1.000
_cell.length_b   1.000
_cell.length_c   1.000
_cell.angle_alpha   90.00
_cell.angle_beta   90.00
_cell.angle_gamma   90.00
#
_symmetry.space_group_name_H-M   'P 1'
#
loop_
_entity.id
_entity.type
_entity.pdbx_description
1 polymer ?
#
loop_
_entity_poly.entity_id
_entity_poly.type
_entity_poly.pdbx_seq_one_letter_code
_entity_poly.pdbx_strand_id
1 'polypeptide(L)' 'MGFWLGTLVFLIFEGLGAGIVHFSGKPRSSKQLLHTLVATTVICCWLMWGLVYLAQMYPLVRPILQG' A
#
# COMPACT_ATOMS: atom_id res chain seq x y z
N MET A 1 3.97 -0.50 15.32
CA MET A 1 4.33 0.43 14.23
C MET A 1 3.27 1.53 14.18
N GLY A 2 3.64 2.80 14.04
CA GLY A 2 2.67 3.89 13.90
C GLY A 2 1.98 3.88 12.52
N PHE A 3 0.75 4.36 12.44
CA PHE A 3 -0.01 4.49 11.18
C PHE A 3 0.82 5.22 10.10
N TRP A 4 1.43 6.34 10.48
CA TRP A 4 2.24 7.18 9.58
C TRP A 4 3.47 6.45 9.03
N LEU A 5 4.09 5.59 9.82
CA LEU A 5 5.25 4.82 9.36
C LEU A 5 4.82 3.80 8.28
N GLY A 6 3.70 3.11 8.48
CA GLY A 6 3.18 2.19 7.46
C GLY A 6 2.78 2.92 6.18
N THR A 7 2.11 4.07 6.29
CA THR A 7 1.77 4.92 5.14
C THR A 7 3.02 5.38 4.37
N LEU A 8 4.09 5.79 5.07
CA LEU A 8 5.36 6.14 4.45
C LEU A 8 5.96 4.96 3.65
N VAL A 9 5.90 3.75 4.19
CA VAL A 9 6.39 2.54 3.50
C VAL A 9 5.63 2.29 2.20
N PHE A 10 4.31 2.43 2.20
CA PHE A 10 3.51 2.29 0.97
C PHE A 10 3.79 3.40 -0.05
N LEU A 11 4.02 4.64 0.39
CA LEU A 11 4.46 5.74 -0.49
C LEU A 11 5.82 5.45 -1.14
N ILE A 12 6.77 4.87 -0.39
CA ILE A 12 8.05 4.45 -0.95
C ILE A 12 7.84 3.37 -2.02
N PHE A 13 6.97 2.38 -1.77
CA PHE A 13 6.66 1.36 -2.78
C PHE A 13 6.01 1.93 -4.05
N GLU A 14 5.13 2.91 -3.91
CA GLU A 14 4.53 3.62 -5.05
C GLU A 14 5.61 4.34 -5.87
N GLY A 15 6.46 5.13 -5.22
CA GLY A 15 7.56 5.84 -5.88
C GLY A 15 8.55 4.90 -6.58
N LEU A 16 8.92 3.79 -5.93
CA LEU A 16 9.78 2.77 -6.52
C LEU A 16 9.11 2.10 -7.73
N GLY A 17 7.84 1.73 -7.61
CA GLY A 17 7.08 1.12 -8.70
C GLY A 17 6.93 2.05 -9.90
N ALA A 18 6.59 3.32 -9.67
CA ALA A 18 6.53 4.34 -10.71
C ALA A 18 7.89 4.57 -11.38
N GLY A 19 8.97 4.61 -10.58
CA GLY A 19 10.34 4.71 -11.09
C GLY A 19 10.69 3.53 -12.01
N ILE A 20 10.43 2.30 -11.57
CA ILE A 20 10.68 1.09 -12.38
C ILE A 20 9.91 1.15 -13.70
N VAL A 21 8.63 1.52 -13.69
CA VAL A 21 7.84 1.64 -14.92
C VAL A 21 8.41 2.73 -15.83
N HIS A 22 8.79 3.88 -15.27
CA HIS A 22 9.33 5.01 -16.02
C HIS A 22 10.64 4.68 -16.72
N PHE A 23 11.59 4.08 -15.98
CA PHE A 23 12.91 3.66 -16.48
C PHE A 23 12.90 2.32 -17.23
N SER A 24 11.75 1.63 -17.30
CA SER A 24 11.63 0.43 -18.12
C SER A 24 11.76 0.76 -19.61
N GLY A 25 12.41 -0.12 -20.37
CA GLY A 25 12.48 -0.07 -21.84
C GLY A 25 11.16 -0.38 -22.56
N LYS A 26 10.02 -0.36 -21.85
CA LYS A 26 8.72 -0.71 -22.41
C LYS A 26 8.19 0.39 -23.36
N PRO A 27 7.38 0.04 -24.36
CA PRO A 27 6.77 1.02 -25.25
C PRO A 27 5.90 2.03 -24.49
N ARG A 28 5.87 3.28 -24.97
CA ARG A 28 5.06 4.37 -24.36
C ARG A 28 3.58 4.02 -24.25
N SER A 29 3.05 3.30 -25.24
CA SER A 29 1.67 2.79 -25.25
C SER A 29 1.33 1.94 -24.02
N SER A 30 2.27 1.10 -23.56
CA SER A 30 2.09 0.23 -22.39
C SER A 30 2.45 0.91 -21.07
N LYS A 31 3.26 1.98 -21.09
CA LYS A 31 3.71 2.66 -19.86
C LYS A 31 2.56 3.27 -19.07
N GLN A 32 1.60 3.92 -19.74
CA GLN A 32 0.46 4.53 -19.06
C GLN A 32 -0.37 3.48 -18.30
N LEU A 33 -0.70 2.37 -18.96
CA LEU A 33 -1.41 1.25 -18.33
C LEU A 33 -0.63 0.71 -17.12
N LEU A 34 0.68 0.55 -17.25
CA LEU A 34 1.53 0.05 -16.15
C LEU A 34 1.61 1.00 -14.97
N HIS A 35 1.70 2.31 -15.21
CA HIS A 35 1.64 3.30 -14.14
C HIS A 35 0.32 3.22 -13.38
N THR A 36 -0.81 3.10 -14.10
CA THR A 36 -2.12 2.94 -13.47
C THR A 36 -2.21 1.64 -12.68
N LEU A 37 -1.75 0.51 -13.23
CA LEU A 37 -1.76 -0.78 -12.52
C LEU A 37 -0.94 -0.72 -11.22
N VAL A 38 0.27 -0.16 -11.27
CA VAL A 38 1.13 -0.01 -10.09
C VAL A 38 0.45 0.88 -9.05
N ALA A 39 -0.04 2.06 -9.46
CA ALA A 39 -0.69 2.99 -8.54
C ALA A 39 -1.94 2.37 -7.89
N THR A 40 -2.83 1.75 -8.68
CA THR A 40 -4.04 1.09 -8.16
C THR A 40 -3.69 -0.03 -7.19
N THR A 41 -2.68 -0.85 -7.50
CA THR A 41 -2.25 -1.95 -6.63
C THR A 41 -1.73 -1.42 -5.29
N VAL A 42 -0.89 -0.38 -5.30
CA VAL A 42 -0.35 0.16 -4.05
C VAL A 42 -1.44 0.81 -3.21
N ILE A 43 -2.35 1.57 -3.83
CA ILE A 43 -3.47 2.20 -3.14
C ILE A 43 -4.40 1.14 -2.53
N CYS A 44 -4.74 0.07 -3.26
CA CYS A 44 -5.64 -0.95 -2.72
C CYS A 44 -5.01 -1.73 -1.55
N CYS A 45 -3.71 -2.05 -1.65
CA CYS A 45 -2.98 -2.68 -0.56
C CYS A 45 -2.86 -1.76 0.67
N TRP A 46 -2.57 -0.47 0.46
CA TRP A 46 -2.53 0.52 1.53
C TRP A 46 -3.89 0.68 2.21
N LEU A 47 -4.99 0.72 1.44
CA LEU A 47 -6.36 0.80 1.98
C LEU A 47 -6.68 -0.42 2.85
N MET A 48 -6.44 -1.63 2.36
CA MET A 48 -6.71 -2.86 3.13
C MET A 48 -5.91 -2.88 4.44
N TRP A 49 -4.62 -2.56 4.37
CA TRP A 49 -3.78 -2.47 5.57
C TRP A 49 -4.26 -1.38 6.52
N GLY A 50 -4.57 -0.19 6.01
CA GLY A 50 -5.00 0.97 6.80
C GLY A 50 -6.32 0.73 7.52
N LEU A 51 -7.28 0.08 6.86
CA LEU A 51 -8.57 -0.29 7.48
C LEU A 51 -8.38 -1.27 8.65
N VAL A 52 -7.57 -2.32 8.47
CA VAL A 52 -7.28 -3.27 9.55
C VAL A 52 -6.53 -2.59 10.70
N TYR A 53 -5.59 -1.70 10.40
CA TYR A 53 -4.87 -0.93 11.41
C TYR A 53 -5.82 -0.05 12.24
N LEU A 54 -6.68 0.73 11.58
CA LEU A 54 -7.64 1.62 12.24
C LEU A 54 -8.64 0.84 13.09
N ALA A 55 -9.09 -0.32 12.63
CA ALA A 55 -9.98 -1.20 13.39
C ALA A 55 -9.37 -1.66 14.72
N GLN A 56 -8.05 -1.66 14.85
CA GLN A 56 -7.32 -2.13 16.04
C GLN A 56 -6.84 -0.99 16.95
N MET A 57 -6.99 0.29 16.58
CA MET A 57 -6.45 1.41 17.38
C MET A 57 -7.17 1.60 18.72
N TYR A 58 -8.49 1.40 18.76
CA TYR A 58 -9.32 1.52 19.96
C TYR A 58 -10.28 0.33 20.04
N PRO A 59 -9.79 -0.88 20.35
CA PRO A 59 -10.59 -2.09 20.27
C PRO A 59 -11.65 -2.10 21.38
N LEU A 60 -12.90 -2.35 20.99
CA LEU A 60 -14.02 -2.52 21.93
C LEU A 60 -13.99 -3.89 22.61
N VAL A 61 -13.41 -4.89 21.94
CA VAL A 61 -13.32 -6.27 22.41
C VAL A 61 -11.85 -6.64 22.58
N ARG A 62 -11.52 -7.27 23.71
CA ARG A 62 -10.18 -7.79 24.00
C ARG A 62 -10.19 -9.33 23.89
N PRO A 63 -9.07 -9.95 23.48
CA PRO A 63 -8.98 -11.41 23.45
C PRO A 63 -9.09 -12.01 24.86
N ILE A 64 -9.89 -13.06 25.01
CA ILE A 64 -9.98 -13.86 26.23
C ILE A 64 -9.01 -15.03 26.07
N LEU A 65 -7.97 -15.07 26.90
CA LEU A 65 -7.00 -16.15 26.91
C LEU A 65 -7.54 -17.29 27.78
N GLN A 66 -7.71 -18.49 27.21
CA GLN A 66 -7.98 -19.72 27.97
C GLN A 66 -6.65 -20.48 28.10
N GLY A 67 -5.94 -20.22 29.19
CA GLY A 67 -4.77 -20.98 29.64
C GLY A 67 -5.08 -21.68 30.95
#